data_AF-A0A7M3BJH9-F1
#
_entry.id   AF-A0A7M3BJH9-F1
#
_cell.length_a   1.000
_cell.length_b   1.000
_cell.length_c   1.000
_cell.angle_alpha   90.00
_cell.angle_beta   90.00
_cell.angle_gamma   90.00
#
_symmetry.space_group_name_H-M   'P 1'
#
loop_
_entity.id
_entity.type
_entity.pdbx_description
1 polymer ?
#
loop_
_entity_poly.entity_id
_entity_poly.type
_entity_poly.pdbx_seq_one_letter_code
_entity_poly.pdbx_strand_id
1 'polypeptide(L)'
;VRDNADILERLAAEEAVLNTENAGAAEREASTRAVFEQAASTLASSEAKLAGLTAERAEAAASRNQIERTLRDTAERRDRFARQLADVDRELSDIASRVAGLPDPAEKRLLVEQALALLEETEAAAIAAEQAVVDARAAESAARPPVQDAKAELARIETEARTLAKILNAASGDLFPSVLEQISVERGYETALGAALGEDLDVPLDRSAPVHWGQSEVQPGDAALPEGIASLASVVRAPAQLARRLAQIGIVEAGDGKRLQALLAPGQRLVSREGALWRWDGFTA
;
A
#
# COMPACT_ATOMS: atom_id res chain seq x y z
N VAL A 1 56.81 -149.48 -22.16
CA VAL A 1 57.45 -149.54 -20.82
C VAL A 1 58.34 -148.33 -20.56
N ARG A 2 59.08 -147.81 -21.56
CA ARG A 2 59.90 -146.58 -21.42
C ARG A 2 59.09 -145.27 -21.33
N ASP A 3 58.03 -145.10 -22.14
CA ASP A 3 57.17 -143.89 -22.07
C ASP A 3 56.43 -143.70 -20.74
N ASN A 4 56.04 -144.79 -20.07
CA ASN A 4 55.38 -144.69 -18.76
C ASN A 4 56.37 -144.27 -17.65
N ALA A 5 57.67 -144.55 -17.80
CA ALA A 5 58.68 -144.14 -16.83
C ALA A 5 58.98 -142.64 -16.94
N ASP A 6 59.12 -142.11 -18.17
CA ASP A 6 59.33 -140.66 -18.40
C ASP A 6 58.11 -139.83 -17.97
N ILE A 7 56.88 -140.34 -18.16
CA ILE A 7 55.66 -139.68 -17.67
C ILE A 7 55.59 -139.67 -16.14
N LEU A 8 55.98 -140.76 -15.47
CA LEU A 8 56.03 -140.83 -14.00
C LEU A 8 57.11 -139.90 -13.42
N GLU A 9 58.26 -139.78 -14.07
CA GLU A 9 59.32 -138.85 -13.65
C GLU A 9 58.90 -137.38 -13.84
N ARG A 10 58.20 -137.05 -14.95
CA ARG A 10 57.59 -135.73 -15.15
C ARG A 10 56.52 -135.43 -14.11
N LEU A 11 55.64 -136.38 -13.81
CA LEU A 11 54.62 -136.26 -12.77
C LEU A 11 55.24 -136.10 -11.38
N ALA A 12 56.33 -136.82 -11.07
CA ALA A 12 57.04 -136.66 -9.80
C ALA A 12 57.74 -135.30 -9.68
N ALA A 13 58.30 -134.79 -10.78
CA ALA A 13 58.87 -133.45 -10.82
C ALA A 13 57.80 -132.36 -10.70
N GLU A 14 56.66 -132.53 -11.38
CA GLU A 14 55.51 -131.62 -11.32
C GLU A 14 54.84 -131.66 -9.93
N GLU A 15 54.72 -132.84 -9.31
CA GLU A 15 54.27 -133.03 -7.92
C GLU A 15 55.25 -132.40 -6.92
N ALA A 16 56.57 -132.52 -7.15
CA ALA A 16 57.57 -131.87 -6.31
C ALA A 16 57.49 -130.34 -6.44
N VAL A 17 57.33 -129.81 -7.66
CA VAL A 17 57.13 -128.37 -7.90
C VAL A 17 55.84 -127.89 -7.25
N LEU A 18 54.72 -128.58 -7.46
CA LEU A 18 53.43 -128.25 -6.84
C LEU A 18 53.49 -128.33 -5.32
N ASN A 19 54.14 -129.33 -4.73
CA ASN A 19 54.32 -129.42 -3.29
C ASN A 19 55.23 -128.31 -2.75
N THR A 20 56.23 -127.87 -3.52
CA THR A 20 57.12 -126.76 -3.13
C THR A 20 56.42 -125.40 -3.25
N GLU A 21 55.58 -125.21 -4.26
CA GLU A 21 54.76 -124.00 -4.42
C GLU A 21 53.60 -123.96 -3.40
N ASN A 22 53.03 -125.12 -3.06
CA ASN A 22 51.99 -125.27 -2.05
C ASN A 22 52.57 -125.21 -0.62
N ALA A 23 53.85 -125.56 -0.44
CA ALA A 23 54.60 -125.32 0.79
C ALA A 23 54.69 -123.79 1.03
N GLY A 24 54.00 -123.32 2.06
CA GLY A 24 53.89 -121.89 2.37
C GLY A 24 52.79 -121.14 1.59
N ALA A 25 52.01 -121.80 0.73
CA ALA A 25 50.82 -121.19 0.12
C ALA A 25 49.78 -120.81 1.19
N ALA A 26 49.54 -121.68 2.16
CA ALA A 26 48.66 -121.40 3.30
C ALA A 26 49.16 -120.24 4.18
N GLU A 27 50.48 -120.12 4.40
CA GLU A 27 51.08 -118.99 5.14
C GLU A 27 50.99 -117.68 4.36
N ARG A 28 51.24 -117.71 3.04
CA ARG A 28 51.07 -116.54 2.16
C ARG A 28 49.62 -116.08 2.11
N GLU A 29 48.67 -117.01 1.99
CA GLU A 29 47.23 -116.73 2.03
C GLU A 29 46.84 -116.11 3.37
N ALA A 30 47.26 -116.71 4.50
CA ALA A 30 47.00 -116.19 5.84
C ALA A 30 47.57 -114.77 6.03
N SER A 31 48.81 -114.51 5.58
CA SER A 31 49.43 -113.19 5.70
C SER A 31 48.72 -112.15 4.82
N THR A 32 48.37 -112.52 3.58
CA THR A 32 47.69 -111.64 2.64
C THR A 32 46.28 -111.31 3.14
N ARG A 33 45.59 -112.31 3.70
CA ARG A 33 44.28 -112.13 4.34
C ARG A 33 44.37 -111.20 5.56
N ALA A 34 45.38 -111.37 6.42
CA ALA A 34 45.58 -110.48 7.56
C ALA A 34 45.85 -109.03 7.13
N VAL A 35 46.69 -108.82 6.11
CA VAL A 35 46.95 -107.49 5.53
C VAL A 35 45.68 -106.89 4.92
N PHE A 36 44.89 -107.70 4.21
CA PHE A 36 43.62 -107.27 3.63
C PHE A 36 42.60 -106.88 4.71
N GLU A 37 42.43 -107.69 5.75
CA GLU A 37 41.52 -107.40 6.87
C GLU A 37 41.94 -106.12 7.61
N GLN A 38 43.24 -105.89 7.80
CA GLN A 38 43.78 -104.66 8.39
C GLN A 38 43.56 -103.43 7.50
N ALA A 39 43.77 -103.56 6.18
CA ALA A 39 43.50 -102.49 5.22
C ALA A 39 42.00 -102.18 5.15
N ALA A 40 41.14 -103.20 5.14
CA ALA A 40 39.68 -103.06 5.14
C ALA A 40 39.19 -102.38 6.43
N SER A 41 39.74 -102.74 7.59
CA SER A 41 39.44 -102.08 8.87
C SER A 41 39.84 -100.60 8.86
N THR A 42 41.03 -100.30 8.31
CA THR A 42 41.53 -98.92 8.19
C THR A 42 40.66 -98.10 7.24
N LEU A 43 40.28 -98.68 6.09
CA LEU A 43 39.40 -98.05 5.12
C LEU A 43 38.04 -97.73 5.77
N ALA A 44 37.41 -98.71 6.42
CA ALA A 44 36.13 -98.53 7.09
C ALA A 44 36.19 -97.43 8.18
N SER A 45 37.27 -97.37 8.97
CA SER A 45 37.46 -96.30 9.96
C SER A 45 37.61 -94.92 9.31
N SER A 46 38.35 -94.84 8.20
CA SER A 46 38.56 -93.58 7.46
C SER A 46 37.29 -93.10 6.76
N GLU A 47 36.51 -94.00 6.17
CA GLU A 47 35.23 -93.69 5.53
C GLU A 47 34.20 -93.24 6.57
N ALA A 48 34.15 -93.89 7.74
CA ALA A 48 33.29 -93.46 8.85
C ALA A 48 33.64 -92.05 9.35
N LYS A 49 34.94 -91.75 9.49
CA LYS A 49 35.41 -90.39 9.84
C LYS A 49 35.09 -89.37 8.75
N LEU A 50 35.30 -89.71 7.48
CA LEU A 50 34.98 -88.85 6.35
C LEU A 50 33.48 -88.55 6.27
N ALA A 51 32.63 -89.56 6.47
CA ALA A 51 31.19 -89.40 6.52
C ALA A 51 30.76 -88.46 7.67
N GLY A 52 31.33 -88.63 8.86
CA GLY A 52 31.11 -87.74 10.01
C GLY A 52 31.49 -86.29 9.72
N LEU A 53 32.72 -86.05 9.24
CA LEU A 53 33.21 -84.71 8.89
C LEU A 53 32.40 -84.08 7.74
N THR A 54 31.93 -84.89 6.79
CA THR A 54 31.08 -84.41 5.69
C THR A 54 29.71 -83.97 6.20
N ALA A 55 29.13 -84.72 7.14
CA ALA A 55 27.87 -84.36 7.79
C ALA A 55 28.01 -83.08 8.62
N GLU A 56 29.05 -82.97 9.46
CA GLU A 56 29.36 -81.77 10.25
C GLU A 56 29.55 -80.53 9.35
N ARG A 57 30.30 -80.67 8.25
CA ARG A 57 30.48 -79.59 7.28
C ARG A 57 29.17 -79.19 6.61
N ALA A 58 28.32 -80.16 6.26
CA ALA A 58 27.03 -79.89 5.64
C ALA A 58 26.10 -79.14 6.61
N GLU A 59 26.06 -79.55 7.87
CA GLU A 59 25.30 -78.88 8.93
C GLU A 59 25.81 -77.46 9.19
N ALA A 60 27.13 -77.28 9.32
CA ALA A 60 27.74 -75.96 9.48
C ALA A 60 27.47 -75.04 8.28
N ALA A 61 27.52 -75.58 7.05
CA ALA A 61 27.19 -74.82 5.85
C ALA A 61 25.71 -74.43 5.77
N ALA A 62 24.80 -75.33 6.18
CA ALA A 62 23.37 -75.04 6.24
C ALA A 62 23.07 -73.96 7.29
N SER A 63 23.66 -74.08 8.48
CA SER A 63 23.54 -73.09 9.56
C SER A 63 24.06 -71.72 9.13
N ARG A 64 25.26 -71.67 8.52
CA ARG A 64 25.83 -70.42 7.99
C ARG A 64 24.90 -69.78 6.95
N ASN A 65 24.43 -70.55 5.97
CA ASN A 65 23.54 -70.04 4.93
C ASN A 65 22.21 -69.52 5.51
N GLN A 66 21.68 -70.17 6.55
CA GLN A 66 20.47 -69.72 7.24
C GLN A 66 20.71 -68.39 7.97
N ILE A 67 21.80 -68.27 8.72
CA ILE A 67 22.19 -67.05 9.43
C ILE A 67 22.42 -65.90 8.44
N GLU A 68 23.11 -66.14 7.33
CA GLU A 68 23.35 -65.14 6.28
C GLU A 68 22.05 -64.64 5.65
N ARG A 69 21.06 -65.53 5.43
CA ARG A 69 19.71 -65.13 4.97
C ARG A 69 19.02 -64.26 6.00
N THR A 70 18.98 -64.68 7.27
CA THR A 70 18.36 -63.89 8.35
C THR A 70 19.05 -62.53 8.54
N LEU A 71 20.37 -62.46 8.41
CA LEU A 71 21.12 -61.21 8.47
C LEU A 71 20.74 -60.27 7.31
N ARG A 72 20.63 -60.80 6.09
CA ARG A 72 20.19 -60.03 4.93
C ARG A 72 18.78 -59.47 5.12
N ASP A 73 17.82 -60.32 5.50
CA ASP A 73 16.42 -59.92 5.69
C ASP A 73 16.26 -58.87 6.80
N THR A 74 17.01 -59.02 7.91
CA THR A 74 16.99 -58.06 9.02
C THR A 74 17.67 -56.74 8.65
N ALA A 75 18.77 -56.77 7.89
CA ALA A 75 19.41 -55.57 7.37
C ALA A 75 18.48 -54.80 6.41
N GLU A 76 17.83 -55.49 5.48
CA GLU A 76 16.85 -54.88 4.57
C GLU A 76 15.67 -54.26 5.33
N ARG A 77 15.18 -54.93 6.37
CA ARG A 77 14.11 -54.40 7.23
C ARG A 77 14.58 -53.16 8.01
N ARG A 78 15.79 -53.18 8.57
CA ARG A 78 16.40 -52.04 9.25
C ARG A 78 16.52 -50.84 8.31
N ASP A 79 17.03 -51.06 7.10
CA ASP A 79 17.25 -49.98 6.12
C ASP A 79 15.92 -49.41 5.59
N ARG A 80 14.86 -50.22 5.57
CA ARG A 80 13.50 -49.74 5.30
C ARG A 80 12.98 -48.85 6.43
N PHE A 81 13.12 -49.26 7.68
CA PHE A 81 12.70 -48.46 8.83
C PHE A 81 13.51 -47.17 8.98
N ALA A 82 14.81 -47.21 8.70
CA ALA A 82 15.66 -46.02 8.71
C ALA A 82 15.18 -44.97 7.69
N ARG A 83 14.79 -45.41 6.48
CA ARG A 83 14.19 -44.52 5.47
C ARG A 83 12.86 -43.94 5.92
N GLN A 84 11.98 -44.77 6.48
CA GLN A 84 10.68 -44.32 6.99
C GLN A 84 10.83 -43.29 8.13
N LEU A 85 11.77 -43.50 9.06
CA LEU A 85 12.06 -42.53 10.12
C LEU A 85 12.56 -41.21 9.54
N ALA A 86 13.50 -41.26 8.59
CA ALA A 86 14.01 -40.05 7.95
C ALA A 86 12.93 -39.26 7.18
N ASP A 87 11.96 -39.96 6.58
CA ASP A 87 10.83 -39.31 5.92
C ASP A 87 9.87 -38.67 6.94
N VAL A 88 9.55 -39.36 8.04
CA VAL A 88 8.72 -38.82 9.13
C VAL A 88 9.39 -37.59 9.78
N ASP A 89 10.69 -37.63 10.02
CA ASP A 89 11.44 -36.49 10.58
C ASP A 89 11.39 -35.28 9.64
N ARG A 90 11.47 -35.52 8.32
CA ARG A 90 11.32 -34.46 7.31
C ARG A 90 9.91 -33.88 7.33
N GLU A 91 8.88 -34.73 7.35
CA GLU A 91 7.48 -34.28 7.45
C GLU A 91 7.22 -33.49 8.73
N LEU A 92 7.73 -33.94 9.87
CA LEU A 92 7.62 -33.23 11.14
C LEU A 92 8.30 -31.87 11.09
N SER A 93 9.50 -31.78 10.51
CA SER A 93 10.22 -30.52 10.33
C SER A 93 9.45 -29.56 9.41
N ASP A 94 8.84 -30.07 8.33
CA ASP A 94 8.03 -29.27 7.41
C ASP A 94 6.73 -28.78 8.08
N ILE A 95 6.06 -29.62 8.87
CA ILE A 95 4.89 -29.22 9.64
C ILE A 95 5.27 -28.17 10.69
N ALA A 96 6.37 -28.37 11.42
CA ALA A 96 6.83 -27.43 12.44
C ALA A 96 7.18 -26.06 11.82
N SER A 97 7.84 -26.04 10.66
CA SER A 97 8.19 -24.79 9.96
C SER A 97 6.95 -24.05 9.46
N ARG A 98 5.96 -24.78 8.93
CA ARG A 98 4.66 -24.21 8.54
C ARG A 98 3.90 -23.65 9.74
N VAL A 99 3.89 -24.34 10.87
CA VAL A 99 3.22 -23.88 12.10
C VAL A 99 3.93 -22.65 12.68
N ALA A 100 5.26 -22.64 12.69
CA ALA A 100 6.04 -21.50 13.18
C ALA A 100 5.87 -20.23 12.33
N GLY A 101 5.57 -20.39 11.03
CA GLY A 101 5.27 -19.28 10.13
C GLY A 101 3.84 -18.72 10.25
N LEU A 102 2.93 -19.41 10.94
CA LEU A 102 1.58 -18.91 11.16
C LEU A 102 1.59 -17.80 12.22
N PRO A 103 0.84 -16.70 12.02
CA PRO A 103 0.68 -15.67 13.04
C PRO A 103 0.07 -16.25 14.33
N ASP A 104 0.46 -15.69 15.48
CA ASP A 104 -0.07 -16.13 16.77
C ASP A 104 -1.60 -15.96 16.80
N PRO A 105 -2.38 -17.05 16.95
CA PRO A 105 -3.83 -16.97 17.05
C PRO A 105 -4.31 -16.08 18.21
N ALA A 106 -3.54 -15.96 19.29
CA ALA A 106 -3.88 -15.06 20.40
C ALA A 106 -3.73 -13.59 20.01
N GLU A 107 -2.66 -13.23 19.30
CA GLU A 107 -2.46 -11.89 18.74
C GLU A 107 -3.59 -11.54 17.76
N LYS A 108 -3.94 -12.45 16.86
CA LYS A 108 -5.04 -12.23 15.90
C LYS A 108 -6.41 -12.08 16.58
N ARG A 109 -6.68 -12.81 17.67
CA ARG A 109 -7.91 -12.61 18.46
C ARG A 109 -7.95 -11.23 19.09
N LEU A 110 -6.86 -10.77 19.69
CA LEU A 110 -6.79 -9.44 20.28
C LEU A 110 -7.04 -8.34 19.25
N LEU A 111 -6.46 -8.47 18.04
CA LEU A 111 -6.70 -7.52 16.94
C LEU A 111 -8.17 -7.51 16.50
N VAL A 112 -8.82 -8.67 16.47
CA VAL A 112 -10.27 -8.75 16.14
C VAL A 112 -11.10 -8.10 17.24
N GLU A 113 -10.81 -8.36 18.50
CA GLU A 113 -11.53 -7.73 19.64
C GLU A 113 -11.39 -6.21 19.60
N GLN A 114 -10.18 -5.68 19.34
CA GLN A 114 -9.94 -4.25 19.18
C GLN A 114 -10.71 -3.66 17.98
N ALA A 115 -10.72 -4.35 16.84
CA ALA A 115 -11.44 -3.91 15.66
C ALA A 115 -12.96 -3.88 15.87
N LEU A 116 -13.51 -4.87 16.61
CA LEU A 116 -14.93 -4.91 16.95
C LEU A 116 -15.32 -3.79 17.91
N ALA A 117 -14.50 -3.51 18.92
CA ALA A 117 -14.74 -2.40 19.84
C ALA A 117 -14.73 -1.04 19.11
N LEU A 118 -13.77 -0.85 18.20
CA LEU A 118 -13.70 0.36 17.38
C LEU A 118 -14.91 0.47 16.45
N LEU A 119 -15.34 -0.65 15.83
CA LEU A 119 -16.51 -0.66 14.98
C LEU A 119 -17.75 -0.19 15.74
N GLU A 120 -18.02 -0.76 16.92
CA GLU A 120 -19.16 -0.39 17.76
C GLU A 120 -19.15 1.10 18.13
N GLU A 121 -17.99 1.64 18.53
CA GLU A 121 -17.83 3.07 18.83
C GLU A 121 -18.14 3.93 17.60
N THR A 122 -17.59 3.57 16.44
CA THR A 122 -17.78 4.34 15.21
C THR A 122 -19.21 4.30 14.68
N GLU A 123 -19.90 3.16 14.83
CA GLU A 123 -21.31 3.03 14.46
C GLU A 123 -22.20 3.90 15.37
N ALA A 124 -21.95 3.89 16.68
CA ALA A 124 -22.67 4.74 17.62
C ALA A 124 -22.45 6.24 17.31
N ALA A 125 -21.22 6.64 17.00
CA ALA A 125 -20.89 8.00 16.61
C ALA A 125 -21.55 8.42 15.29
N ALA A 126 -21.62 7.52 14.30
CA ALA A 126 -22.28 7.78 13.02
C ALA A 126 -23.79 8.01 13.21
N ILE A 127 -24.48 7.16 13.99
CA ILE A 127 -25.91 7.31 14.30
C ILE A 127 -26.17 8.65 15.01
N ALA A 128 -25.32 9.03 15.97
CA ALA A 128 -25.45 10.30 16.68
C ALA A 128 -25.26 11.51 15.74
N ALA A 129 -24.30 11.44 14.82
CA ALA A 129 -24.07 12.48 13.84
C ALA A 129 -25.24 12.60 12.84
N GLU A 130 -25.80 11.48 12.38
CA GLU A 130 -26.99 11.46 11.52
C GLU A 130 -28.19 12.11 12.22
N GLN A 131 -28.43 11.78 13.49
CA GLN A 131 -29.50 12.40 14.26
C GLN A 131 -29.28 13.91 14.44
N ALA A 132 -28.05 14.33 14.72
CA ALA A 132 -27.72 15.75 14.83
C ALA A 132 -28.00 16.53 13.51
N VAL A 133 -27.75 15.91 12.35
CA VAL A 133 -28.08 16.50 11.04
C VAL A 133 -29.60 16.63 10.86
N VAL A 134 -30.38 15.62 11.26
CA VAL A 134 -31.84 15.67 11.20
C VAL A 134 -32.37 16.80 12.08
N ASP A 135 -31.90 16.90 13.32
CA ASP A 135 -32.33 17.92 14.27
C ASP A 135 -31.95 19.33 13.80
N ALA A 136 -30.72 19.50 13.28
CA ALA A 136 -30.26 20.79 12.74
C ALA A 136 -31.10 21.24 11.52
N ARG A 137 -31.47 20.31 10.62
CA ARG A 137 -32.34 20.61 9.48
C ARG A 137 -33.75 20.96 9.93
N ALA A 138 -34.28 20.29 10.95
CA ALA A 138 -35.58 20.61 11.52
C ALA A 138 -35.57 22.03 12.14
N ALA A 139 -34.53 22.36 12.90
CA ALA A 139 -34.35 23.69 13.48
C ALA A 139 -34.19 24.78 12.41
N GLU A 140 -33.40 24.54 11.36
CA GLU A 140 -33.25 25.46 10.23
C GLU A 140 -34.58 25.70 9.53
N SER A 141 -35.33 24.63 9.23
CA SER A 141 -36.63 24.69 8.58
C SER A 141 -37.64 25.48 9.44
N ALA A 142 -37.65 25.26 10.76
CA ALA A 142 -38.50 25.97 11.70
C ALA A 142 -38.13 27.47 11.84
N ALA A 143 -36.85 27.81 11.73
CA ALA A 143 -36.37 29.19 11.81
C ALA A 143 -36.61 29.99 10.52
N ARG A 144 -36.84 29.34 9.39
CA ARG A 144 -36.97 30.02 8.09
C ARG A 144 -38.23 30.90 7.98
N PRO A 145 -39.45 30.45 8.34
CA PRO A 145 -40.64 31.30 8.30
C PRO A 145 -40.53 32.62 9.08
N PRO A 146 -40.15 32.64 10.38
CA PRO A 146 -40.10 33.91 11.13
C PRO A 146 -39.07 34.90 10.56
N VAL A 147 -37.98 34.42 9.97
CA VAL A 147 -37.01 35.28 9.27
C VAL A 147 -37.62 35.88 7.99
N GLN A 148 -38.39 35.09 7.22
CA GLN A 148 -39.08 35.60 6.04
C GLN A 148 -40.16 36.62 6.41
N ASP A 149 -40.93 36.36 7.47
CA ASP A 149 -41.95 37.28 7.98
C ASP A 149 -41.31 38.60 8.44
N ALA A 150 -40.21 38.54 9.19
CA ALA A 150 -39.47 39.74 9.62
C ALA A 150 -38.90 40.54 8.45
N LYS A 151 -38.40 39.86 7.39
CA LYS A 151 -37.91 40.52 6.17
C LYS A 151 -39.04 41.18 5.38
N ALA A 152 -40.19 40.51 5.26
CA ALA A 152 -41.36 41.05 4.60
C ALA A 152 -41.86 42.32 5.33
N GLU A 153 -41.88 42.29 6.66
CA GLU A 153 -42.29 43.42 7.47
C GLU A 153 -41.31 44.59 7.40
N LEU A 154 -40.00 44.31 7.43
CA LEU A 154 -38.98 45.34 7.21
C LEU A 154 -39.15 46.02 5.84
N ALA A 155 -39.32 45.23 4.77
CA ALA A 155 -39.51 45.76 3.43
C ALA A 155 -40.78 46.61 3.30
N ARG A 156 -41.86 46.25 4.02
CA ARG A 156 -43.08 47.05 4.12
C ARG A 156 -42.77 48.41 4.76
N ILE A 157 -42.11 48.42 5.91
CA ILE A 157 -41.74 49.64 6.66
C ILE A 157 -40.79 50.53 5.84
N GLU A 158 -39.78 49.98 5.18
CA GLU A 158 -38.85 50.74 4.33
C GLU A 158 -39.54 51.36 3.11
N THR A 159 -40.53 50.68 2.55
CA THR A 159 -41.33 51.20 1.44
C THR A 159 -42.22 52.34 1.91
N GLU A 160 -42.83 52.23 3.10
CA GLU A 160 -43.58 53.32 3.73
C GLU A 160 -42.68 54.51 4.00
N ALA A 161 -41.51 54.31 4.61
CA ALA A 161 -40.55 55.36 4.90
C ALA A 161 -40.08 56.10 3.63
N ARG A 162 -39.72 55.37 2.57
CA ARG A 162 -39.34 55.98 1.27
C ARG A 162 -40.49 56.75 0.64
N THR A 163 -41.71 56.25 0.73
CA THR A 163 -42.89 56.93 0.19
C THR A 163 -43.15 58.24 0.95
N LEU A 164 -43.09 58.21 2.28
CA LEU A 164 -43.20 59.40 3.12
C LEU A 164 -42.10 60.42 2.82
N ALA A 165 -40.84 59.98 2.68
CA ALA A 165 -39.72 60.85 2.32
C ALA A 165 -39.91 61.49 0.94
N LYS A 166 -40.38 60.74 -0.06
CA LYS A 166 -40.68 61.28 -1.40
C LYS A 166 -41.79 62.33 -1.37
N ILE A 167 -42.88 62.09 -0.62
CA ILE A 167 -43.98 63.05 -0.47
C ILE A 167 -43.47 64.33 0.20
N LEU A 168 -42.65 64.20 1.24
CA LEU A 168 -42.08 65.34 1.97
C LEU A 168 -41.12 66.16 1.10
N ASN A 169 -40.26 65.50 0.32
CA ASN A 169 -39.31 66.16 -0.57
C ASN A 169 -39.99 66.75 -1.80
N ALA A 170 -41.03 66.11 -2.37
CA ALA A 170 -41.78 66.68 -3.48
C ALA A 170 -42.55 67.96 -3.09
N ALA A 171 -42.92 68.12 -1.82
CA ALA A 171 -43.50 69.35 -1.28
C ALA A 171 -42.46 70.47 -1.06
N SER A 172 -41.17 70.12 -1.03
CA SER A 172 -40.04 71.01 -0.83
C SER A 172 -39.27 71.12 -2.15
N GLY A 173 -39.74 71.98 -3.06
CA GLY A 173 -39.18 72.13 -4.41
C GLY A 173 -37.65 72.24 -4.47
N ASP A 174 -37.09 71.98 -5.65
CA ASP A 174 -35.67 71.80 -5.96
C ASP A 174 -34.81 73.05 -5.62
N LEU A 175 -34.55 73.24 -4.33
CA LEU A 175 -33.92 74.46 -3.79
C LEU A 175 -32.42 74.55 -4.09
N PHE A 176 -31.75 73.43 -4.42
CA PHE A 176 -30.30 73.35 -4.56
C PHE A 176 -29.87 72.45 -5.75
N PRO A 177 -29.58 73.01 -6.93
CA PRO A 177 -29.19 72.23 -8.10
C PRO A 177 -27.85 71.51 -7.90
N SER A 178 -27.79 70.28 -8.39
CA SER A 178 -26.62 69.40 -8.34
C SER A 178 -25.40 70.00 -9.06
N VAL A 179 -24.18 69.68 -8.60
CA VAL A 179 -22.96 70.11 -9.30
C VAL A 179 -22.80 69.44 -10.67
N LEU A 180 -23.43 68.28 -10.89
CA LEU A 180 -23.44 67.58 -12.17
C LEU A 180 -23.92 68.48 -13.32
N GLU A 181 -24.91 69.35 -13.06
CA GLU A 181 -25.45 70.28 -14.07
C GLU A 181 -24.46 71.39 -14.47
N GLN A 182 -23.37 71.56 -13.71
CA GLN A 182 -22.36 72.60 -13.90
C GLN A 182 -21.00 72.05 -14.37
N ILE A 183 -20.92 70.76 -14.71
CA ILE A 183 -19.69 70.09 -15.16
C ILE A 183 -19.80 69.70 -16.63
N SER A 184 -18.71 69.86 -17.38
CA SER A 184 -18.56 69.37 -18.76
C SER A 184 -17.29 68.53 -18.88
N VAL A 185 -17.39 67.38 -19.55
CA VAL A 185 -16.31 66.40 -19.69
C VAL A 185 -15.98 66.19 -21.16
N GLU A 186 -14.70 65.97 -21.48
CA GLU A 186 -14.31 65.56 -22.82
C GLU A 186 -14.87 64.17 -23.18
N ARG A 187 -15.24 63.99 -24.45
CA ARG A 187 -15.91 62.76 -24.92
C ARG A 187 -15.05 61.52 -24.69
N GLY A 188 -15.63 60.50 -24.06
CA GLY A 188 -14.98 59.23 -23.74
C GLY A 188 -14.28 59.18 -22.39
N TYR A 189 -14.59 60.12 -21.48
CA TYR A 189 -14.15 60.16 -20.07
C TYR A 189 -15.33 60.25 -19.08
N GLU A 190 -16.58 60.16 -19.56
CA GLU A 190 -17.78 60.27 -18.75
C GLU A 190 -17.87 59.14 -17.72
N THR A 191 -17.59 57.91 -18.14
CA THR A 191 -17.54 56.73 -17.25
C THR A 191 -16.46 56.87 -16.19
N ALA A 192 -15.31 57.45 -16.54
CA ALA A 192 -14.22 57.72 -15.61
C ALA A 192 -14.64 58.76 -14.56
N LEU A 193 -15.32 59.85 -14.96
CA LEU A 193 -15.84 60.83 -14.00
C LEU A 193 -16.85 60.19 -13.05
N GLY A 194 -17.78 59.40 -13.58
CA GLY A 194 -18.80 58.71 -12.79
C GLY A 194 -18.20 57.74 -11.78
N ALA A 195 -17.25 56.90 -12.20
CA ALA A 195 -16.54 55.98 -11.30
C ALA A 195 -15.69 56.73 -10.26
N ALA A 196 -15.12 57.87 -10.64
CA ALA A 196 -14.23 58.62 -9.77
C ALA A 196 -14.96 59.42 -8.69
N LEU A 197 -16.13 59.99 -8.97
CA LEU A 197 -16.86 60.83 -8.01
C LEU A 197 -18.14 60.16 -7.49
N GLY A 198 -18.89 59.41 -8.30
CA GLY A 198 -20.12 58.74 -7.85
C GLY A 198 -21.17 59.73 -7.34
N GLU A 199 -21.76 59.44 -6.19
CA GLU A 199 -22.83 60.24 -5.53
C GLU A 199 -22.37 61.68 -5.18
N ASP A 200 -21.06 61.92 -5.13
CA ASP A 200 -20.47 63.25 -4.95
C ASP A 200 -20.88 64.25 -6.04
N LEU A 201 -21.23 63.75 -7.25
CA LEU A 201 -21.70 64.56 -8.37
C LEU A 201 -23.09 65.15 -8.12
N ASP A 202 -23.89 64.55 -7.25
CA ASP A 202 -25.25 65.01 -6.93
C ASP A 202 -25.28 66.10 -5.86
N VAL A 203 -24.13 66.38 -5.24
CA VAL A 203 -24.00 67.35 -4.15
C VAL A 203 -23.94 68.79 -4.70
N PRO A 204 -24.75 69.74 -4.21
CA PRO A 204 -24.77 71.11 -4.69
C PRO A 204 -23.53 71.92 -4.25
N LEU A 205 -23.31 73.08 -4.87
CA LEU A 205 -22.28 74.05 -4.46
C LEU A 205 -22.79 75.06 -3.42
N ASP A 206 -24.10 75.14 -3.20
CA ASP A 206 -24.72 76.14 -2.33
C ASP A 206 -24.44 75.83 -0.85
N ARG A 207 -23.80 76.76 -0.14
CA ARG A 207 -23.47 76.61 1.28
C ARG A 207 -24.68 76.57 2.21
N SER A 208 -25.83 77.00 1.74
CA SER A 208 -27.09 76.88 2.48
C SER A 208 -27.71 75.48 2.38
N ALA A 209 -27.21 74.62 1.48
CA ALA A 209 -27.56 73.21 1.47
C ALA A 209 -26.89 72.47 2.65
N PRO A 210 -27.61 71.55 3.34
CA PRO A 210 -27.07 70.77 4.45
C PRO A 210 -25.81 69.96 4.10
N VAL A 211 -25.68 69.56 2.83
CA VAL A 211 -24.48 68.92 2.26
C VAL A 211 -24.10 69.69 1.01
N HIS A 212 -22.86 70.17 0.93
CA HIS A 212 -22.39 70.98 -0.19
C HIS A 212 -20.89 70.88 -0.42
N TRP A 213 -20.45 71.22 -1.63
CA TRP A 213 -19.03 71.42 -1.95
C TRP A 213 -18.53 72.79 -1.47
N GLY A 214 -17.51 72.78 -0.61
CA GLY A 214 -16.80 73.97 -0.18
C GLY A 214 -15.76 74.47 -1.20
N GLN A 215 -15.31 75.72 -1.05
CA GLN A 215 -14.16 76.21 -1.82
C GLN A 215 -12.88 75.51 -1.35
N SER A 216 -12.15 74.92 -2.29
CA SER A 216 -10.88 74.25 -2.02
C SER A 216 -9.96 74.37 -3.23
N GLU A 217 -9.00 75.30 -3.15
CA GLU A 217 -8.02 75.55 -4.20
C GLU A 217 -6.84 74.58 -4.09
N VAL A 218 -6.25 74.20 -5.24
CA VAL A 218 -5.03 73.39 -5.29
C VAL A 218 -3.91 74.08 -4.52
N GLN A 219 -3.29 73.37 -3.58
CA GLN A 219 -2.24 73.91 -2.72
C GLN A 219 -0.85 73.47 -3.20
N PRO A 220 0.21 74.29 -3.05
CA PRO A 220 1.58 73.91 -3.42
C PRO A 220 2.12 72.68 -2.69
N GLY A 221 1.56 72.34 -1.52
CA GLY A 221 1.94 71.16 -0.73
C GLY A 221 1.14 69.90 -1.06
N ASP A 222 0.20 69.96 -2.01
CA ASP A 222 -0.54 68.78 -2.45
C ASP A 222 0.41 67.82 -3.18
N ALA A 223 0.35 66.53 -2.83
CA ALA A 223 1.17 65.52 -3.48
C ALA A 223 0.88 65.48 -4.99
N ALA A 224 1.93 65.46 -5.80
CA ALA A 224 1.80 65.29 -7.24
C ALA A 224 1.32 63.86 -7.55
N LEU A 225 0.56 63.71 -8.64
CA LEU A 225 0.29 62.37 -9.20
C LEU A 225 1.60 61.71 -9.64
N PRO A 226 1.67 60.37 -9.68
CA PRO A 226 2.84 59.66 -10.18
C PRO A 226 3.26 60.14 -11.58
N GLU A 227 4.57 60.14 -11.85
CA GLU A 227 5.14 60.67 -13.08
C GLU A 227 4.52 60.02 -14.33
N GLY A 228 4.13 60.85 -15.30
CA GLY A 228 3.53 60.42 -16.56
C GLY A 228 2.01 60.21 -16.54
N ILE A 229 1.34 60.40 -15.40
CA ILE A 229 -0.13 60.27 -15.28
C ILE A 229 -0.82 61.62 -15.50
N ALA A 230 -1.75 61.67 -16.45
CA ALA A 230 -2.60 62.84 -16.65
C ALA A 230 -3.68 62.92 -15.56
N SER A 231 -3.97 64.12 -15.07
CA SER A 231 -5.05 64.33 -14.10
C SER A 231 -6.41 64.38 -14.78
N LEU A 232 -7.47 63.92 -14.10
CA LEU A 232 -8.85 64.11 -14.54
C LEU A 232 -9.22 65.59 -14.71
N ALA A 233 -8.55 66.49 -13.97
CA ALA A 233 -8.68 67.94 -14.15
C ALA A 233 -8.27 68.44 -15.55
N SER A 234 -7.48 67.67 -16.32
CA SER A 234 -7.09 68.06 -17.68
C SER A 234 -8.17 67.80 -18.73
N VAL A 235 -9.17 66.97 -18.43
CA VAL A 235 -10.25 66.56 -19.36
C VAL A 235 -11.66 66.89 -18.85
N VAL A 236 -11.76 67.51 -17.67
CA VAL A 236 -13.02 67.91 -17.03
C VAL A 236 -13.02 69.41 -16.75
N ARG A 237 -14.01 70.12 -17.29
CA ARG A 237 -14.33 71.50 -16.93
C ARG A 237 -15.35 71.50 -15.80
N ALA A 238 -14.91 71.83 -14.61
CA ALA A 238 -15.74 71.87 -13.40
C ALA A 238 -15.57 73.20 -12.64
N PRO A 239 -16.52 73.53 -11.75
CA PRO A 239 -16.40 74.65 -10.83
C PRO A 239 -15.13 74.58 -9.96
N ALA A 240 -14.61 75.74 -9.55
CA ALA A 240 -13.33 75.84 -8.81
C ALA A 240 -13.31 75.04 -7.49
N GLN A 241 -14.47 74.82 -6.88
CA GLN A 241 -14.68 74.01 -5.69
C GLN A 241 -14.21 72.55 -5.87
N LEU A 242 -14.27 72.01 -7.09
CA LEU A 242 -13.85 70.64 -7.41
C LEU A 242 -12.41 70.55 -7.93
N ALA A 243 -11.75 71.68 -8.22
CA ALA A 243 -10.45 71.71 -8.89
C ALA A 243 -9.39 70.90 -8.13
N ARG A 244 -9.29 71.09 -6.80
CA ARG A 244 -8.34 70.36 -5.96
C ARG A 244 -8.60 68.86 -5.92
N ARG A 245 -9.87 68.44 -5.92
CA ARG A 245 -10.25 67.03 -5.91
C ARG A 245 -9.91 66.38 -7.24
N LEU A 246 -10.29 67.00 -8.37
CA LEU A 246 -10.00 66.50 -9.71
C LEU A 246 -8.49 66.40 -9.99
N ALA A 247 -7.69 67.32 -9.46
CA ALA A 247 -6.24 67.30 -9.56
C ALA A 247 -5.60 66.02 -8.97
N GLN A 248 -6.23 65.40 -7.97
CA GLN A 248 -5.75 64.21 -7.27
C GLN A 248 -6.30 62.89 -7.85
N ILE A 249 -6.95 62.95 -9.01
CA ILE A 249 -7.48 61.80 -9.73
C ILE A 249 -6.65 61.62 -11.00
N GLY A 250 -5.91 60.52 -11.09
CA GLY A 250 -5.10 60.19 -12.26
C GLY A 250 -5.85 59.31 -13.26
N ILE A 251 -5.65 59.55 -14.54
CA ILE A 251 -6.21 58.74 -15.63
C ILE A 251 -5.16 57.73 -16.08
N VAL A 252 -5.52 56.45 -16.10
CA VAL A 252 -4.61 55.35 -16.48
C VAL A 252 -5.31 54.35 -17.39
N GLU A 253 -4.51 53.61 -18.15
CA GLU A 253 -5.01 52.41 -18.83
C GLU A 253 -5.28 51.30 -17.80
N ALA A 254 -6.32 50.48 -18.03
CA ALA A 254 -6.76 49.48 -17.05
C ALA A 254 -5.66 48.48 -16.64
N GLY A 255 -4.73 48.17 -17.55
CA GLY A 255 -3.59 47.29 -17.27
C GLY A 255 -2.54 47.89 -16.33
N ASP A 256 -2.48 49.22 -16.21
CA ASP A 256 -1.49 49.92 -15.40
C ASP A 256 -1.99 50.25 -13.99
N GLY A 257 -3.31 50.24 -13.76
CA GLY A 257 -3.93 50.66 -12.50
C GLY A 257 -3.36 49.97 -11.27
N LYS A 258 -3.26 48.62 -11.29
CA LYS A 258 -2.72 47.85 -10.15
C LYS A 258 -1.23 48.13 -9.88
N ARG A 259 -0.43 48.34 -10.94
CA ARG A 259 1.01 48.62 -10.82
C ARG A 259 1.24 50.01 -10.23
N LEU A 260 0.46 51.00 -10.68
CA LEU A 260 0.58 52.40 -10.28
C LEU A 260 -0.10 52.71 -8.94
N GLN A 261 -1.05 51.87 -8.50
CA GLN A 261 -1.73 52.02 -7.21
C GLN A 261 -0.75 52.09 -6.02
N ALA A 262 0.34 51.30 -6.06
CA ALA A 262 1.34 51.28 -5.00
C ALA A 262 2.16 52.58 -4.88
N LEU A 263 2.09 53.47 -5.88
CA LEU A 263 2.81 54.74 -5.92
C LEU A 263 1.93 55.92 -5.50
N LEU A 264 0.65 55.69 -5.19
CA LEU A 264 -0.29 56.74 -4.82
C LEU A 264 0.01 57.31 -3.44
N ALA A 265 -0.02 58.64 -3.35
CA ALA A 265 -0.02 59.33 -2.07
C ALA A 265 -1.42 59.27 -1.41
N PRO A 266 -1.51 59.46 -0.08
CA PRO A 266 -2.78 59.50 0.61
C PRO A 266 -3.77 60.49 -0.02
N GLY A 267 -5.00 60.03 -0.28
CA GLY A 267 -6.08 60.81 -0.90
C GLY A 267 -6.16 60.71 -2.42
N GLN A 268 -5.15 60.15 -3.09
CA GLN A 268 -5.16 59.98 -4.54
C GLN A 268 -5.93 58.75 -4.99
N ARG A 269 -6.43 58.81 -6.22
CA ARG A 269 -7.08 57.68 -6.90
C ARG A 269 -6.69 57.66 -8.37
N LEU A 270 -6.68 56.47 -8.97
CA LEU A 270 -6.54 56.26 -10.41
C LEU A 270 -7.87 55.78 -10.96
N VAL A 271 -8.20 56.19 -12.16
CA VAL A 271 -9.38 55.75 -12.87
C VAL A 271 -9.05 55.42 -14.32
N SER A 272 -9.64 54.35 -14.86
CA SER A 272 -9.58 54.03 -16.28
C SER A 272 -10.74 54.65 -17.04
N ARG A 273 -10.60 54.74 -18.37
CA ARG A 273 -11.67 55.26 -19.24
C ARG A 273 -12.93 54.41 -19.19
N GLU A 274 -12.76 53.11 -18.92
CA GLU A 274 -13.83 52.13 -18.77
C GLU A 274 -14.48 52.15 -17.37
N GLY A 275 -13.96 52.96 -16.43
CA GLY A 275 -14.53 53.12 -15.10
C GLY A 275 -13.93 52.23 -14.01
N ALA A 276 -12.81 51.54 -14.27
CA ALA A 276 -12.08 50.85 -13.21
C ALA A 276 -11.40 51.87 -12.29
N LEU A 277 -11.45 51.66 -10.98
CA LEU A 277 -11.01 52.61 -9.96
C LEU A 277 -10.00 51.95 -9.01
N TRP A 278 -8.88 52.61 -8.74
CA TRP A 278 -7.90 52.21 -7.74
C TRP A 278 -7.64 53.35 -6.76
N ARG A 279 -7.67 53.08 -5.47
CA ARG A 279 -7.39 54.07 -4.41
C ARG A 279 -6.10 53.75 -3.68
N TRP A 280 -5.49 54.80 -3.12
CA TRP A 280 -4.25 54.71 -2.35
C TRP A 280 -4.29 53.73 -1.17
N ASP A 281 -5.48 53.47 -0.61
CA ASP A 281 -5.71 52.56 0.52
C ASP A 281 -5.87 51.08 0.13
N GLY A 282 -5.67 50.75 -1.16
CA GLY A 282 -5.77 49.39 -1.68
C GLY A 282 -7.16 49.03 -2.22
N PHE A 283 -8.15 49.92 -2.12
CA PHE A 283 -9.48 49.67 -2.69
C PHE A 283 -9.42 49.66 -4.22
N THR A 284 -10.06 48.64 -4.82
CA THR A 284 -10.19 48.48 -6.28
C THR A 284 -11.64 48.14 -6.61
N ALA A 285 -12.23 48.83 -7.58
CA ALA A 285 -13.61 48.62 -8.05
C ALA A 285 -13.72 48.76 -9.57
#